data_AF-A0A2W4JN99-F1
#
_entry.id   AF-A0A2W4JN99-F1
#
_cell.length_a   1.000
_cell.length_b   1.000
_cell.length_c   1.000
_cell.angle_alpha   90.00
_cell.angle_beta   90.00
_cell.angle_gamma   90.00
#
_symmetry.space_group_name_H-M   'P 1'
#
loop_
_entity.id
_entity.type
_entity.pdbx_description
1 polymer ?
#
loop_
_entity_poly.entity_id
_entity_poly.type
_entity_poly.pdbx_seq_one_letter_code
_entity_poly.pdbx_strand_id
1 'polypeptide(L)'
;TEALAEYWHCRVRQELRFSSGATVADEDPEDVEEFFRLGYRGARFSLGYGACPNLEDRAKIVRLLEPERIGVKLSEEFQLHPEQSTDAIVCHHPEAKYFNT
;
A
#
# COMPACT_ATOMS: atom_id res chain seq x y z
N THR A 1 12.61 -3.01 -3.83
CA THR A 1 11.21 -2.54 -3.86
C THR A 1 10.60 -2.54 -2.49
N GLU A 2 10.57 -3.69 -1.80
CA GLU A 2 9.82 -3.85 -0.54
C GLU A 2 10.23 -2.88 0.57
N ALA A 3 11.52 -2.61 0.76
CA ALA A 3 11.97 -1.64 1.76
C ALA A 3 11.44 -0.22 1.49
N LEU A 4 11.36 0.18 0.21
CA LEU A 4 10.83 1.48 -0.18
C LEU A 4 9.31 1.52 -0.04
N ALA A 5 8.63 0.41 -0.32
CA ALA A 5 7.20 0.26 -0.10
C ALA A 5 6.85 0.44 1.39
N GLU A 6 7.60 -0.21 2.27
CA GLU A 6 7.40 -0.10 3.72
C GLU A 6 7.75 1.29 4.25
N TYR A 7 8.83 1.90 3.75
CA TYR A 7 9.16 3.29 4.07
C TYR A 7 8.02 4.26 3.72
N TRP A 8 7.46 4.16 2.51
CA TRP A 8 6.33 5.00 2.11
C TRP A 8 5.08 4.71 2.92
N HIS A 9 4.83 3.45 3.26
CA HIS A 9 3.69 3.09 4.11
C HIS A 9 3.80 3.66 5.53
N CYS A 10 4.99 3.54 6.13
CA CYS A 10 5.30 4.17 7.42
C CYS A 10 5.09 5.68 7.37
N ARG A 11 5.61 6.34 6.32
CA ARG A 11 5.44 7.78 6.12
C ARG A 11 3.97 8.19 5.96
N VAL A 12 3.18 7.45 5.18
CA VAL A 12 1.74 7.70 5.04
C VAL A 12 1.05 7.64 6.40
N ARG A 13 1.39 6.67 7.26
CA ARG A 13 0.81 6.55 8.59
C ARG A 13 1.19 7.70 9.53
N GLN A 14 2.44 8.17 9.45
CA GLN A 14 2.93 9.31 10.23
C GLN A 14 2.29 10.64 9.79
N GLU A 15 1.99 10.80 8.50
CA GLU A 15 1.46 12.05 7.94
C GLU A 15 -0.07 12.11 7.93
N LEU A 16 -0.77 10.97 7.78
CA LEU A 16 -2.23 10.93 7.76
C LEU A 16 -2.80 11.18 9.16
N ARG A 17 -3.56 12.27 9.29
CA ARG A 17 -4.18 12.69 10.54
C ARG A 17 -5.69 12.47 10.52
N PHE A 18 -6.22 12.03 11.65
CA PHE A 18 -7.65 12.02 11.91
C PHE A 18 -8.14 13.40 12.35
N SER A 19 -9.45 13.59 12.35
CA SER A 19 -10.09 14.83 12.84
C SER A 19 -9.79 15.12 14.32
N SER A 20 -9.42 14.10 15.10
CA SER A 20 -8.94 14.24 16.48
C SER A 20 -7.56 14.87 16.60
N GLY A 21 -6.81 14.99 15.50
CA GLY A 21 -5.42 15.46 15.47
C GLY A 21 -4.38 14.34 15.60
N ALA A 22 -4.78 13.14 16.04
CA ALA A 22 -3.92 11.96 16.08
C ALA A 22 -3.50 11.52 14.67
N THR A 23 -2.29 10.98 14.53
CA THR A 23 -1.82 10.32 13.31
C THR A 23 -2.22 8.85 13.31
N VAL A 24 -2.21 8.19 12.15
CA VAL A 24 -2.39 6.73 12.11
C VAL A 24 -1.25 6.02 12.84
N ALA A 25 -0.05 6.61 12.80
CA ALA A 25 1.14 6.07 13.45
C ALA A 25 1.09 6.14 15.00
N ASP A 26 0.16 6.91 15.58
CA ASP A 26 0.01 6.96 17.05
C ASP A 26 -0.48 5.61 17.63
N GLU A 27 -1.03 4.73 16.77
CA GLU A 27 -1.45 3.36 17.12
C GLU A 27 -0.40 2.29 16.72
N ASP A 28 0.81 2.69 16.32
CA ASP A 28 1.86 1.75 15.93
C ASP A 28 2.46 1.02 17.15
N PRO A 29 2.79 -0.28 17.02
CA PRO A 29 3.49 -0.99 18.07
C PRO A 29 4.94 -0.50 18.20
N GLU A 30 5.40 -0.36 19.45
CA GLU A 30 6.81 -0.07 19.76
C GLU A 30 7.72 -1.27 19.43
N ASP A 31 7.18 -2.49 19.55
CA ASP A 31 7.88 -3.72 19.18
C ASP A 31 7.94 -3.86 17.65
N VAL A 32 9.17 -3.85 17.13
CA VAL A 32 9.48 -4.03 15.71
C VAL A 32 8.98 -5.37 15.18
N GLU A 33 9.02 -6.44 15.97
CA GLU A 33 8.49 -7.72 15.52
C GLU A 33 6.98 -7.69 15.38
N GLU A 34 6.27 -7.05 16.31
CA GLU A 34 4.82 -6.86 16.21
C GLU A 34 4.44 -6.01 15.01
N PHE A 35 5.24 -4.96 14.73
CA PHE A 35 5.09 -4.14 13.53
C PHE A 35 5.14 -5.00 12.26
N PHE A 36 6.17 -5.83 12.11
CA PHE A 36 6.32 -6.70 10.94
C PHE A 36 5.31 -7.85 10.90
N ARG A 37 4.66 -8.18 12.02
CA ARG A 37 3.48 -9.07 12.09
C ARG A 37 2.16 -8.35 11.74
N LEU A 38 2.22 -7.14 11.16
CA LEU A 38 1.06 -6.32 10.79
C LEU A 38 0.20 -5.90 12.00
N GLY A 39 0.84 -5.66 13.15
CA GLY A 39 0.18 -5.20 14.38
C GLY A 39 -0.28 -3.74 14.33
N TYR A 40 0.14 -2.98 13.33
CA TYR A 40 -0.31 -1.60 13.10
C TYR A 40 -1.75 -1.53 12.56
N ARG A 41 -2.35 -0.35 12.67
CA ARG A 41 -3.67 -0.05 12.10
C ARG A 41 -3.63 0.02 10.57
N GLY A 42 -4.63 -0.58 9.94
CA GLY A 42 -4.81 -0.55 8.49
C GLY A 42 -4.05 -1.64 7.73
N ALA A 43 -4.04 -1.56 6.40
CA ALA A 43 -3.35 -2.48 5.51
C ALA A 43 -3.05 -1.83 4.15
N ARG A 44 -2.04 -2.37 3.44
CA ARG A 44 -1.71 -2.01 2.05
C ARG A 44 -1.99 -3.18 1.10
N PHE A 45 -2.93 -3.04 0.18
CA PHE A 45 -3.36 -4.10 -0.72
C PHE A 45 -2.77 -3.93 -2.11
N SER A 46 -2.05 -4.92 -2.59
CA SER A 46 -1.52 -4.93 -3.96
C SER A 46 -2.41 -5.77 -4.88
N LEU A 47 -2.49 -5.37 -6.14
CA LEU A 47 -3.29 -6.09 -7.14
C LEU A 47 -2.59 -7.37 -7.60
N GLY A 48 -3.38 -8.41 -7.88
CA GLY A 48 -2.93 -9.77 -8.16
C GLY A 48 -2.81 -10.67 -6.93
N TYR A 49 -3.04 -10.14 -5.72
CA TYR A 49 -3.07 -10.90 -4.47
C TYR A 49 -4.51 -11.27 -4.08
N GLY A 50 -4.69 -12.18 -3.12
CA GLY A 50 -6.01 -12.75 -2.79
C GLY A 50 -7.10 -11.73 -2.41
N ALA A 51 -6.74 -10.62 -1.78
CA ALA A 51 -7.69 -9.54 -1.46
C ALA A 51 -8.06 -8.66 -2.68
N CYS A 52 -7.24 -8.67 -3.72
CA CYS A 52 -7.40 -7.88 -4.94
C CYS A 52 -6.94 -8.70 -6.17
N PRO A 53 -7.66 -9.79 -6.53
CA PRO A 53 -7.14 -10.78 -7.48
C PRO A 53 -7.09 -10.29 -8.93
N ASN A 54 -7.89 -9.29 -9.29
CA ASN A 54 -7.99 -8.79 -10.66
C ASN A 54 -6.81 -7.88 -10.99
N LEU A 55 -5.84 -8.40 -11.74
CA LEU A 55 -4.65 -7.63 -12.12
C LEU A 55 -4.98 -6.43 -13.02
N GLU A 56 -6.00 -6.55 -13.88
CA GLU A 56 -6.42 -5.50 -14.82
C GLU A 56 -6.86 -4.22 -14.12
N ASP A 57 -7.31 -4.30 -12.86
CA ASP A 57 -7.66 -3.13 -12.05
C ASP A 57 -6.47 -2.18 -11.84
N ARG A 58 -5.24 -2.62 -12.14
CA ARG A 58 -4.03 -1.81 -12.07
C ARG A 58 -4.07 -0.63 -13.04
N ALA A 59 -4.77 -0.78 -14.16
CA ALA A 59 -5.02 0.33 -15.08
C ALA A 59 -5.73 1.51 -14.40
N LYS A 60 -6.61 1.25 -13.41
CA LYS A 60 -7.28 2.30 -12.64
C LYS A 60 -6.30 3.05 -11.75
N ILE A 61 -5.40 2.33 -11.06
CA ILE A 61 -4.37 2.93 -10.20
C ILE A 61 -3.39 3.77 -11.04
N VAL A 62 -2.91 3.24 -12.16
CA VAL A 62 -2.00 3.93 -13.08
C VAL A 62 -2.63 5.22 -13.59
N ARG A 63 -3.90 5.19 -14.01
CA ARG A 63 -4.63 6.38 -14.45
C ARG A 63 -4.76 7.45 -13.36
N LEU A 64 -4.89 7.06 -12.08
CA LEU A 64 -5.04 8.00 -10.97
C LEU A 64 -3.70 8.61 -10.53
N LEU A 65 -2.61 7.85 -10.59
CA LEU A 65 -1.31 8.25 -10.04
C LEU A 65 -0.34 8.81 -11.09
N GLU A 66 -0.58 8.54 -12.37
CA GLU A 66 0.28 8.94 -13.50
C GLU A 66 1.76 8.59 -13.25
N PRO A 67 2.06 7.29 -12.99
CA PRO A 67 3.39 6.85 -12.54
C PRO A 67 4.49 7.05 -13.60
N GLU A 68 4.14 7.37 -14.84
CA GLU A 68 5.09 7.76 -15.89
C GLU A 68 5.93 8.97 -15.49
N ARG A 69 5.42 9.82 -14.58
CA ARG A 69 6.16 10.95 -14.00
C ARG A 69 7.42 10.55 -13.22
N ILE A 70 7.48 9.28 -12.77
CA ILE A 70 8.65 8.66 -12.13
C ILE A 70 9.28 7.56 -12.99
N GLY A 71 8.93 7.50 -14.28
CA GLY A 71 9.48 6.54 -15.23
C GLY A 71 8.90 5.12 -15.14
N VAL A 72 7.82 4.92 -14.38
CA VAL A 72 7.13 3.62 -14.28
C VAL A 72 6.00 3.55 -15.31
N LYS A 73 5.89 2.42 -16.02
CA LYS A 73 4.89 2.19 -17.08
C LYS A 73 4.12 0.90 -16.81
N LEU A 74 2.91 0.81 -17.36
CA LEU A 74 2.09 -0.41 -17.37
C LEU A 74 2.28 -1.16 -18.70
N SER A 75 2.53 -2.47 -18.66
CA SER A 75 2.55 -3.32 -19.86
C SER A 75 1.15 -3.68 -20.35
N GLU A 76 1.07 -4.33 -21.52
CA GLU A 76 -0.18 -4.88 -22.05
C GLU A 76 -0.76 -5.97 -21.14
N GLU A 77 0.09 -6.71 -20.43
CA GLU A 77 -0.26 -7.74 -19.44
C GLU A 77 -0.44 -7.17 -18.02
N PHE A 78 -0.59 -5.86 -17.88
CA PHE A 78 -0.80 -5.16 -16.62
C PHE A 78 0.35 -5.33 -15.61
N GLN A 79 1.59 -5.55 -16.07
CA GLN A 79 2.78 -5.55 -15.22
C GLN A 79 3.39 -4.14 -15.13
N LEU A 80 4.01 -3.81 -14.01
CA LEU A 80 4.76 -2.56 -13.87
C LEU A 80 6.17 -2.73 -14.46
N HIS A 81 6.62 -1.73 -15.20
CA HIS A 81 7.98 -1.65 -15.73
C HIS A 81 8.68 -0.37 -15.25
N PRO A 82 9.88 -0.47 -14.64
CA PRO A 82 10.66 -1.69 -14.39
C PRO A 82 9.96 -2.67 -13.42
N GLU A 83 10.23 -3.97 -13.56
CA GLU A 83 9.58 -5.04 -12.76
C GLU A 83 9.79 -4.86 -11.26
N GLN A 84 10.91 -4.25 -10.87
CA GLN A 84 11.17 -3.80 -9.51
C GLN A 84 10.38 -2.51 -9.20
N SER A 85 9.07 -2.57 -9.37
CA SER A 85 8.09 -1.54 -8.99
C SER A 85 6.98 -2.18 -8.17
N THR A 86 6.26 -1.38 -7.40
CA THR A 86 5.11 -1.84 -6.62
C THR A 86 4.04 -0.78 -6.59
N ASP A 87 2.79 -1.22 -6.55
CA ASP A 87 1.63 -0.40 -6.26
C ASP A 87 0.83 -1.02 -5.11
N ALA A 88 0.08 -0.17 -4.42
CA ALA A 88 -0.84 -0.61 -3.40
C ALA A 88 -1.95 0.42 -3.17
N ILE A 89 -3.10 -0.09 -2.75
CA ILE A 89 -4.17 0.68 -2.13
C ILE A 89 -3.89 0.68 -0.62
N VAL A 90 -3.79 1.86 -0.01
CA VAL A 90 -3.59 2.00 1.44
C VAL A 90 -4.93 2.28 2.11
N CYS A 91 -5.35 1.38 3.01
CA CYS A 91 -6.57 1.50 3.79
C CYS A 91 -6.23 1.70 5.27
N HIS A 92 -6.70 2.78 5.88
CA HIS A 92 -6.42 3.13 7.28
C HIS A 92 -7.54 2.73 8.27
N HIS A 93 -8.59 2.04 7.78
CA HIS A 93 -9.66 1.53 8.64
C HIS A 93 -9.11 0.47 9.61
N PRO A 94 -9.52 0.43 10.89
CA PRO A 94 -8.92 -0.47 11.87
C PRO A 94 -9.21 -1.95 11.59
N GLU A 95 -10.31 -2.21 10.88
CA GLU A 95 -10.68 -3.56 10.44
C GLU A 95 -10.08 -3.96 9.09
N ALA A 96 -9.29 -3.09 8.44
CA ALA A 96 -8.62 -3.47 7.19
C ALA A 96 -7.58 -4.56 7.47
N LYS A 97 -7.83 -5.77 6.97
CA LYS A 97 -6.96 -6.94 7.10
C LYS A 97 -6.87 -7.67 5.76
N TYR A 98 -5.79 -8.40 5.55
CA TYR A 98 -5.69 -9.28 4.39
C TYR A 98 -6.71 -10.43 4.51
N PHE A 99 -7.38 -10.73 3.40
CA PHE A 99 -8.32 -11.83 3.26
C PHE A 99 -8.13 -12.46 1.88
N ASN A 100 -8.57 -13.70 1.73
CA ASN A 100 -8.64 -14.38 0.44
C ASN A 100 -10.09 -14.74 0.17
N THR A 101 -10.53 -14.53 -1.07
CA THR A 101 -11.79 -15.07 -1.61
C THR A 101 -11.60 -16.51 -2.08
#